data_AF-A0A537KNG9-F1
#
_entry.id   AF-A0A537KNG9-F1
#
_cell.length_a   1.000
_cell.length_b   1.000
_cell.length_c   1.000
_cell.angle_alpha   90.00
_cell.angle_beta   90.00
_cell.angle_gamma   90.00
#
_symmetry.space_group_name_H-M   'P 1'
#
loop_
_entity.id
_entity.type
_entity.pdbx_description
1 polymer ?
#
loop_
_entity_poly.entity_id
_entity_poly.type
_entity_poly.pdbx_seq_one_letter_code
_entity_poly.pdbx_strand_id
1 'polypeptide(L)'
;MSDDSTLSLFQQQEANRRRTTWLVIGFILFFAWLGFGGDYVAYLSTADSPPQAYHHVFPWFGLLLTALAAGLAWYAYKTGPEKVLWSTGAWEVITPADDKQQQLVNVVEEMAIAAGVPRPRIWIVPDPDPNAFATGTDP
;
A
#
# COMPACT_ATOMS: atom_id res chain seq x y z
N MET A 1 3.52 29.56 19.72
CA MET A 1 4.69 28.68 19.66
C MET A 1 4.22 27.28 19.28
N SER A 2 3.70 27.13 18.06
CA SER A 2 2.90 25.97 17.63
C SER A 2 2.95 25.72 16.11
N ASP A 3 3.97 26.21 15.41
CA ASP A 3 4.02 26.14 13.94
C ASP A 3 5.18 25.30 13.38
N ASP A 4 6.31 25.17 14.09
CA ASP A 4 7.44 24.40 13.57
C ASP A 4 7.23 22.87 13.59
N SER A 5 6.49 22.36 14.58
CA SER A 5 6.24 20.91 14.71
C SER A 5 5.23 20.39 13.69
N THR A 6 4.16 21.15 13.44
CA THR A 6 3.13 20.85 12.44
C THR A 6 3.71 20.91 11.03
N LEU A 7 4.51 21.94 10.72
CA LEU A 7 5.24 22.04 9.46
C LEU A 7 6.16 20.82 9.24
N SER A 8 6.87 20.37 10.28
CA SER A 8 7.74 19.18 10.19
C SER A 8 6.97 17.88 9.92
N LEU A 9 5.78 17.70 10.52
CA LEU A 9 4.98 16.48 10.39
C LEU A 9 4.31 16.40 9.02
N PHE A 10 3.73 17.50 8.53
CA PHE A 10 3.20 17.57 7.15
C PHE A 10 4.29 17.41 6.10
N GLN A 11 5.47 18.01 6.30
CA GLN A 11 6.62 17.81 5.41
C GLN A 11 7.11 16.35 5.40
N GLN A 12 7.11 15.66 6.54
CA GLN A 12 7.42 14.24 6.61
C GLN A 12 6.38 13.38 5.87
N GLN A 13 5.08 13.69 6.01
CA GLN A 13 4.01 13.02 5.27
C GLN A 13 4.17 13.21 3.75
N GLU A 14 4.43 14.43 3.29
CA GLU A 14 4.63 14.74 1.88
C GLU A 14 5.89 14.07 1.32
N ALA A 15 7.00 14.10 2.05
CA ALA A 15 8.24 13.41 1.67
C ALA A 15 8.03 11.89 1.55
N ASN A 16 7.29 11.28 2.49
CA ASN A 16 6.96 9.87 2.44
C ASN A 16 6.04 9.53 1.26
N ARG A 17 5.03 10.37 0.98
CA ARG A 17 4.15 10.20 -0.19
C ARG A 17 4.95 10.24 -1.49
N ARG A 18 5.85 11.21 -1.63
CA ARG A 18 6.72 11.35 -2.80
C ARG A 18 7.67 10.17 -2.95
N ARG A 19 8.29 9.69 -1.87
CA ARG A 19 9.14 8.49 -1.88
C ARG A 19 8.36 7.25 -2.29
N THR A 20 7.17 7.03 -1.74
CA THR A 20 6.29 5.91 -2.13
C THR A 20 5.90 6.00 -3.61
N THR A 21 5.56 7.19 -4.12
CA THR A 21 5.28 7.38 -5.55
C THR A 21 6.49 7.02 -6.42
N TRP A 22 7.70 7.49 -6.08
CA TRP A 22 8.91 7.13 -6.82
C TRP A 22 9.23 5.64 -6.76
N LEU A 23 9.01 4.98 -5.61
CA LEU A 23 9.16 3.54 -5.48
C LEU A 23 8.19 2.78 -6.37
N VAL A 24 6.91 3.16 -6.38
CA VAL A 24 5.88 2.53 -7.23
C VAL A 24 6.17 2.73 -8.71
N ILE A 25 6.55 3.96 -9.11
CA ILE A 25 6.95 4.26 -10.50
C ILE A 25 8.16 3.41 -10.88
N GLY A 26 9.21 3.39 -10.05
CA GLY A 26 10.41 2.59 -10.29
C GLY A 26 10.11 1.09 -10.43
N PHE A 27 9.23 0.57 -9.57
CA PHE A 27 8.78 -0.83 -9.63
C PHE A 27 8.05 -1.14 -10.95
N ILE A 28 7.09 -0.31 -11.35
CA ILE A 28 6.35 -0.51 -12.61
C ILE A 28 7.31 -0.42 -13.81
N LEU A 29 8.20 0.58 -13.82
CA LEU A 29 9.18 0.75 -14.89
C LEU A 29 10.15 -0.42 -14.99
N PHE A 30 10.59 -0.98 -13.86
CA PHE A 30 11.46 -2.14 -13.82
C PHE A 30 10.80 -3.38 -14.44
N PHE A 31 9.55 -3.68 -14.06
CA PHE A 31 8.80 -4.81 -14.63
C PHE A 31 8.43 -4.59 -16.10
N ALA A 32 8.10 -3.37 -16.49
CA ALA A 32 7.88 -3.01 -17.89
C ALA A 32 9.17 -3.24 -18.70
N TRP A 33 10.31 -2.75 -18.21
CA TRP A 33 11.60 -2.96 -18.87
C TRP A 33 11.94 -4.43 -19.03
N LEU A 34 11.71 -5.27 -18.00
CA LEU A 34 11.91 -6.72 -18.10
C LEU A 34 10.99 -7.37 -19.13
N GLY A 35 9.69 -7.05 -19.09
CA GLY A 35 8.71 -7.66 -19.98
C GLY A 35 8.93 -7.26 -21.44
N PHE A 36 9.03 -5.97 -21.73
CA PHE A 36 9.29 -5.47 -23.08
C PHE A 36 10.69 -5.83 -23.58
N GLY A 37 11.69 -5.90 -22.69
CA GLY A 37 13.00 -6.44 -23.02
C GLY A 37 12.94 -7.90 -23.45
N GLY A 38 12.13 -8.72 -22.77
CA GLY A 38 11.84 -10.10 -23.15
C GLY A 38 11.17 -10.21 -24.51
N ASP A 39 10.12 -9.41 -24.77
CA ASP A 39 9.46 -9.37 -26.08
C ASP A 39 10.42 -8.95 -27.20
N TYR A 40 11.31 -7.98 -26.93
CA TYR A 40 12.28 -7.51 -27.91
C TYR A 40 13.29 -8.61 -28.28
N VAL A 41 13.80 -9.36 -27.29
CA VAL A 41 14.68 -10.52 -27.54
C VAL A 41 13.92 -11.62 -28.29
N ALA A 42 12.67 -11.89 -27.92
CA ALA A 42 11.84 -12.88 -28.59
C ALA A 42 11.56 -12.50 -30.05
N TYR A 43 11.27 -11.23 -30.32
CA TYR A 43 11.13 -10.68 -31.68
C TYR A 43 12.39 -10.90 -32.50
N LEU A 44 13.56 -10.52 -31.99
CA LEU A 44 14.83 -10.72 -32.69
C LEU A 44 15.15 -12.20 -32.94
N SER A 45 14.86 -13.08 -31.98
CA SER A 45 15.11 -14.52 -32.11
C SER A 45 14.19 -15.22 -33.13
N THR A 46 13.00 -14.65 -33.37
CA THR A 46 12.03 -15.21 -34.31
C THR A 46 12.05 -14.53 -35.67
N ALA A 47 12.74 -13.39 -35.81
CA ALA A 47 12.80 -12.61 -37.04
C ALA A 47 13.29 -13.41 -38.27
N ASP A 48 14.32 -14.25 -38.09
CA ASP A 48 14.90 -15.06 -39.18
C ASP A 48 14.24 -16.44 -39.32
N SER A 49 13.17 -16.70 -38.58
CA SER A 49 12.49 -18.01 -38.60
C SER A 49 11.68 -18.20 -39.90
N PRO A 50 11.52 -19.45 -40.38
CA PRO A 50 10.74 -19.74 -41.59
C PRO A 50 9.33 -19.13 -41.55
N PRO A 51 8.68 -18.83 -42.69
CA PRO A 51 7.34 -18.22 -42.71
C PRO A 51 6.25 -19.03 -42.00
N GLN A 52 6.48 -20.34 -41.80
CA GLN A 52 5.56 -21.25 -41.11
C GLN A 52 5.84 -21.35 -39.59
N ALA A 53 6.94 -20.77 -39.12
CA ALA A 53 7.31 -20.76 -37.71
C ALA A 53 6.62 -19.59 -36.97
N TYR A 54 6.65 -19.66 -35.64
CA TYR A 54 6.11 -18.60 -34.79
C TYR A 54 6.95 -17.31 -34.92
N HIS A 55 6.28 -16.18 -35.15
CA HIS A 55 6.87 -14.84 -35.18
C HIS A 55 6.33 -14.02 -34.02
N HIS A 56 7.21 -13.57 -33.14
CA HIS A 56 6.81 -12.82 -31.95
C HIS A 56 6.74 -11.32 -32.25
N VAL A 57 5.62 -10.86 -32.82
CA VAL A 57 5.47 -9.46 -33.30
C VAL A 57 4.74 -8.56 -32.31
N PHE A 58 3.99 -9.15 -31.37
CA PHE A 58 3.16 -8.41 -30.43
C PHE A 58 3.72 -8.58 -29.00
N PRO A 59 3.95 -7.51 -28.25
CA PRO A 59 4.66 -7.54 -26.97
C PRO A 59 3.75 -7.96 -25.80
N TRP A 60 3.24 -9.18 -25.85
CA TRP A 60 2.30 -9.66 -24.84
C TRP A 60 2.96 -9.89 -23.48
N PHE A 61 4.26 -10.21 -23.41
CA PHE A 61 4.94 -10.37 -22.12
C PHE A 61 5.08 -9.02 -21.40
N GLY A 62 5.46 -7.97 -22.12
CA GLY A 62 5.58 -6.60 -21.63
C GLY A 62 4.27 -6.07 -21.11
N LEU A 63 3.19 -6.24 -21.86
CA LEU A 63 1.86 -5.87 -21.42
C LEU A 63 1.42 -6.65 -20.18
N LEU A 64 1.63 -7.97 -20.16
CA LEU A 64 1.27 -8.83 -19.03
C LEU A 64 2.05 -8.47 -17.76
N LEU A 65 3.39 -8.39 -17.83
CA LEU A 65 4.24 -8.06 -16.68
C LEU A 65 3.93 -6.66 -16.13
N THR A 66 3.72 -5.69 -17.01
CA THR A 66 3.39 -4.32 -16.59
C THR A 66 2.02 -4.26 -15.91
N ALA A 67 1.02 -4.94 -16.46
CA ALA A 67 -0.31 -5.01 -15.87
C ALA A 67 -0.28 -5.73 -14.51
N LEU A 68 0.48 -6.82 -14.40
CA LEU A 68 0.67 -7.54 -13.13
C LEU A 68 1.36 -6.66 -12.09
N ALA A 69 2.41 -5.94 -12.46
CA ALA A 69 3.12 -5.04 -11.56
C ALA A 69 2.21 -3.90 -11.06
N ALA A 70 1.44 -3.29 -11.95
CA ALA A 70 0.46 -2.27 -11.57
C ALA A 70 -0.63 -2.85 -10.64
N GLY A 71 -1.14 -4.05 -10.93
CA GLY A 71 -2.11 -4.75 -10.09
C GLY A 71 -1.58 -5.08 -8.70
N LEU A 72 -0.34 -5.56 -8.60
CA LEU A 72 0.32 -5.85 -7.33
C LEU A 72 0.58 -4.59 -6.51
N ALA A 73 1.06 -3.51 -7.15
CA ALA A 73 1.27 -2.23 -6.49
C ALA A 73 -0.04 -1.67 -5.94
N TRP A 74 -1.12 -1.73 -6.72
CA TRP A 74 -2.45 -1.31 -6.29
C TRP A 74 -3.00 -2.17 -5.14
N TYR A 75 -2.85 -3.49 -5.23
CA TYR A 75 -3.26 -4.41 -4.20
C TYR A 75 -2.48 -4.19 -2.89
N ALA A 76 -1.17 -3.99 -2.97
CA ALA A 76 -0.33 -3.68 -1.83
C ALA A 76 -0.70 -2.34 -1.19
N TYR A 77 -0.99 -1.32 -1.99
CA TYR A 77 -1.47 -0.03 -1.50
C TYR A 77 -2.80 -0.17 -0.74
N LYS A 78 -3.74 -0.97 -1.25
CA LYS A 78 -5.04 -1.21 -0.60
C LYS A 78 -4.96 -2.08 0.65
N THR A 79 -4.10 -3.10 0.68
CA THR A 79 -4.03 -4.10 1.77
C THR A 79 -2.90 -3.88 2.77
N GLY A 80 -2.04 -2.88 2.55
CA GLY A 80 -0.86 -2.61 3.39
C GLY A 80 -1.18 -2.48 4.88
N PRO A 81 -2.15 -1.63 5.30
CA PRO A 81 -2.47 -1.43 6.71
C PRO A 81 -2.95 -2.71 7.42
N GLU A 82 -3.80 -3.49 6.75
CA GLU A 82 -4.38 -4.72 7.32
C GLU A 82 -3.31 -5.81 7.49
N LYS A 83 -2.38 -5.96 6.53
CA LYS A 83 -1.29 -6.95 6.63
C LYS A 83 -0.32 -6.66 7.77
N VAL A 84 -0.03 -5.38 8.03
CA VAL A 84 0.83 -4.99 9.16
C VAL A 84 0.14 -5.32 10.48
N LEU A 85 -1.14 -4.97 10.64
CA LEU A 85 -1.91 -5.29 11.85
C LEU A 85 -2.02 -6.80 12.11
N TRP A 86 -2.19 -7.59 11.05
CA TRP A 86 -2.20 -9.06 11.17
C TRP A 86 -0.85 -9.61 11.64
N SER A 87 0.27 -9.03 11.18
CA SER A 87 1.61 -9.48 11.57
C SER A 87 1.94 -9.23 13.04
N THR A 88 1.30 -8.23 13.66
CA THR A 88 1.49 -7.90 15.09
C THR A 88 0.57 -8.72 16.00
N GLY A 89 -0.26 -9.62 15.46
CA GLY A 89 -1.28 -10.33 16.24
C GLY A 89 -2.40 -9.40 16.73
N ALA A 90 -2.62 -8.28 16.05
CA ALA A 90 -3.67 -7.35 16.44
C ALA A 90 -5.05 -7.99 16.25
N TRP A 91 -5.99 -7.69 17.14
CA TRP A 91 -7.40 -8.06 16.97
C TRP A 91 -8.31 -6.84 17.06
N GLU A 92 -9.40 -6.88 16.30
CA GLU A 92 -10.39 -5.80 16.27
C GLU A 92 -11.31 -5.88 17.49
N VAL A 93 -11.57 -4.73 18.12
CA VAL A 93 -12.54 -4.60 19.21
C VAL A 93 -13.92 -4.36 18.62
N ILE A 94 -14.65 -5.46 18.38
CA ILE A 94 -16.06 -5.39 17.92
C ILE A 94 -16.98 -5.09 19.11
N THR A 95 -16.82 -5.86 20.20
CA THR A 95 -17.56 -5.69 21.44
C THR A 95 -16.56 -5.62 22.60
N PRO A 96 -16.59 -4.56 23.43
CA PRO A 96 -15.72 -4.47 24.60
C PRO A 96 -15.97 -5.64 25.57
N ALA A 97 -14.89 -6.32 25.96
CA ALA A 97 -14.95 -7.44 26.89
C ALA A 97 -14.86 -7.01 28.37
N ASP A 98 -14.33 -5.81 28.63
CA ASP A 98 -14.11 -5.27 29.98
C ASP A 98 -14.27 -3.74 30.01
N ASP A 99 -14.27 -3.17 31.23
CA ASP A 99 -14.45 -1.74 31.47
C ASP A 99 -13.35 -0.87 30.83
N LYS A 100 -12.12 -1.38 30.71
CA LYS A 100 -11.01 -0.63 30.08
C LYS A 100 -11.19 -0.56 28.57
N GLN A 101 -11.62 -1.66 27.95
CA GLN A 101 -11.96 -1.68 26.54
C GLN A 101 -13.18 -0.79 26.27
N GLN A 102 -14.17 -0.78 27.17
CA GLN A 102 -15.32 0.11 27.04
C GLN A 102 -14.89 1.58 27.11
N GLN A 103 -14.01 1.91 28.06
CA GLN A 103 -13.44 3.25 28.16
C GLN A 103 -12.67 3.64 26.88
N LEU A 104 -11.85 2.73 26.35
CA LEU A 104 -11.13 2.95 25.09
C LEU A 104 -12.10 3.28 23.94
N VAL A 105 -13.15 2.48 23.78
CA VAL A 105 -14.15 2.69 22.74
C VAL A 105 -14.84 4.04 22.89
N ASN A 106 -15.28 4.39 24.10
CA ASN A 106 -15.96 5.65 24.36
C ASN A 106 -15.05 6.85 24.06
N VAL A 107 -13.78 6.82 24.50
CA VAL A 107 -12.82 7.90 24.24
C VAL A 107 -12.59 8.08 22.75
N VAL A 108 -12.38 7.00 22.00
CA VAL A 108 -12.19 7.08 20.54
C VAL A 108 -13.44 7.62 19.84
N GLU A 109 -14.63 7.22 20.30
CA GLU A 109 -15.90 7.67 19.74
C GLU A 109 -16.17 9.16 20.03
N GLU A 110 -15.94 9.62 21.25
CA GLU A 110 -16.06 11.04 21.62
C GLU A 110 -15.10 11.90 20.81
N MET A 111 -13.85 11.44 20.60
CA MET A 111 -12.87 12.13 19.78
C MET A 111 -13.29 12.16 18.29
N ALA A 112 -13.84 11.07 17.76
CA ALA A 112 -14.33 11.02 16.39
C ALA A 112 -15.52 11.97 16.17
N ILE A 113 -16.46 12.01 17.12
CA ILE A 113 -17.59 12.94 17.12
C ILE A 113 -17.10 14.39 17.18
N ALA A 114 -16.18 14.70 18.09
CA ALA A 114 -15.61 16.04 18.23
C ALA A 114 -14.85 16.49 16.97
N ALA A 115 -14.15 15.57 16.30
CA ALA A 115 -13.44 15.83 15.06
C ALA A 115 -14.34 15.81 13.80
N GLY A 116 -15.60 15.37 13.93
CA GLY A 116 -16.53 15.27 12.79
C GLY A 116 -16.16 14.19 11.79
N VAL A 117 -15.43 13.15 12.21
CA VAL A 117 -15.00 12.04 11.35
C VAL A 117 -15.78 10.75 11.65
N PRO A 118 -15.95 9.84 10.68
CA PRO A 118 -16.55 8.53 10.94
C PRO A 118 -15.79 7.77 12.03
N ARG A 119 -16.52 7.00 12.86
CA ARG A 119 -15.90 6.18 13.91
C ARG A 119 -14.85 5.24 13.31
N PRO A 120 -13.57 5.32 13.72
CA PRO A 120 -12.54 4.45 13.19
C PRO A 120 -12.67 3.02 13.74
N ARG A 121 -12.11 2.06 13.00
CA ARG A 121 -11.94 0.68 13.50
C ARG A 121 -10.88 0.68 14.61
N ILE A 122 -11.15 -0.02 15.71
CA ILE A 122 -10.27 -0.05 16.89
C ILE A 122 -9.62 -1.42 16.98
N TRP A 123 -8.29 -1.44 17.05
CA TRP A 123 -7.49 -2.66 17.12
C TRP A 123 -6.63 -2.64 18.39
N ILE A 124 -6.51 -3.79 19.07
CA ILE A 124 -5.59 -3.97 20.19
C ILE A 124 -4.43 -4.84 19.72
N VAL A 125 -3.22 -4.37 20.00
CA VAL A 125 -1.98 -5.10 19.75
C VAL A 125 -1.44 -5.61 21.10
N PRO A 126 -1.15 -6.91 21.26
CA PRO A 126 -0.57 -7.44 22.49
C PRO A 126 0.93 -7.10 22.54
N ASP A 127 1.24 -5.92 23.07
CA ASP A 127 2.62 -5.43 23.22
C ASP A 127 2.89 -5.07 24.70
N PRO A 128 4.03 -5.50 25.30
CA PRO A 128 4.41 -5.09 26.65
C PRO A 128 4.69 -3.59 26.78
N ASP A 129 5.07 -2.92 25.70
CA ASP A 129 5.39 -1.50 25.69
C ASP A 129 4.15 -0.65 25.30
N PRO A 130 3.86 0.45 26.02
CA PRO A 130 2.69 1.27 25.74
C PRO A 130 2.89 2.11 24.46
N ASN A 131 2.26 1.69 23.37
CA ASN A 131 2.30 2.38 22.08
C ASN A 131 0.90 2.47 21.44
N ALA A 132 0.67 3.54 20.66
CA ALA A 132 -0.56 3.73 19.89
C ALA A 132 -0.26 4.47 18.58
N PHE A 133 -0.98 4.13 17.51
CA PHE A 133 -0.92 4.84 16.23
C PHE A 133 -2.29 4.83 15.54
N ALA A 134 -2.54 5.79 14.66
CA ALA A 134 -3.73 5.87 13.83
C ALA A 134 -3.32 5.93 12.35
N THR A 135 -4.11 5.28 11.49
CA THR A 135 -3.86 5.23 10.04
C THR A 135 -5.16 5.36 9.27
N GLY A 136 -5.10 6.03 8.11
CA GLY A 136 -6.23 6.30 7.23
C GLY A 136 -5.75 6.77 5.87
N THR A 137 -6.53 6.49 4.83
CA THR A 137 -6.20 6.88 3.44
C THR A 137 -6.77 8.23 3.03
N ASP A 138 -7.74 8.74 3.79
CA ASP A 138 -8.32 10.07 3.63
C ASP A 138 -7.99 10.93 4.87
N PRO A 139 -7.46 12.15 4.67
CA PRO A 139 -7.28 13.14 5.73
C PRO A 139 -8.60 13.75 6.21
#